data_AF-A0A0U2Z8T5-F1
#
_entry.id   AF-A0A0U2Z8T5-F1
#
_cell.length_a   1.000
_cell.length_b   1.000
_cell.length_c   1.000
_cell.angle_alpha   90.00
_cell.angle_beta   90.00
_cell.angle_gamma   90.00
#
_symmetry.space_group_name_H-M   'P 1'
#
loop_
_entity.id
_entity.type
_entity.pdbx_description
1 polymer ?
#
loop_
_entity_poly.entity_id
_entity_poly.type
_entity_poly.pdbx_seq_one_letter_code
_entity_poly.pdbx_strand_id
1 'polypeptide(L)'
;MASEKPTMILKSKSDLSSEKIAALTDAEAWKMIYSMRTKKAKDNRLQVCFTGFGVSKKNELTDLANDNRFKVVASVTQKLDYLVGGENAGPKKIEKAEAQGVQFLREEQFIHFVETGEVPAQNS
;
A
#
# COMPACT_ATOMS: atom_id res chain seq x y z
N MET A 1 -7.98 -25.28 28.91
CA MET A 1 -8.47 -25.66 27.57
C MET A 1 -8.66 -24.40 26.76
N ALA A 2 -8.27 -24.40 25.49
CA ALA A 2 -8.38 -23.27 24.59
C ALA A 2 -9.85 -22.95 24.27
N SER A 3 -10.19 -21.66 24.17
CA SER A 3 -11.50 -21.17 23.75
C SER A 3 -11.87 -21.62 22.34
N GLU A 4 -13.15 -21.53 21.99
CA GLU A 4 -13.69 -21.98 20.70
C GLU A 4 -13.01 -21.30 19.50
N LYS A 5 -12.75 -19.99 19.58
CA LYS A 5 -12.14 -19.20 18.50
C LYS A 5 -10.72 -19.69 18.14
N PRO A 6 -9.73 -19.74 19.06
CA PRO A 6 -8.41 -20.25 18.71
C PRO A 6 -8.43 -21.72 18.30
N THR A 7 -9.33 -22.54 18.87
CA THR A 7 -9.54 -23.94 18.46
C THR A 7 -9.97 -24.05 17.00
N MET A 8 -10.96 -23.25 16.59
CA MET A 8 -11.47 -23.22 15.21
C MET A 8 -10.41 -22.76 14.21
N ILE A 9 -9.62 -21.74 14.57
CA ILE A 9 -8.53 -21.24 13.72
C ILE A 9 -7.45 -22.31 13.55
N LEU A 10 -7.02 -22.98 14.63
CA LEU A 10 -6.01 -24.03 14.57
C LEU A 10 -6.46 -25.24 13.75
N LYS A 11 -7.73 -25.67 13.88
CA LYS A 11 -8.29 -26.74 13.01
C LYS A 11 -8.29 -26.37 11.52
N SER A 12 -8.47 -25.09 11.19
CA SER A 12 -8.49 -24.62 9.80
C SER A 12 -7.11 -24.34 9.22
N LYS A 13 -6.12 -24.02 10.06
CA LYS A 13 -4.79 -23.52 9.66
C LYS A 13 -3.64 -24.46 9.97
N SER A 14 -3.89 -25.61 10.58
CA SER A 14 -2.88 -26.61 10.94
C SER A 14 -3.43 -28.04 10.87
N ASP A 15 -2.54 -29.02 10.76
CA ASP A 15 -2.88 -30.46 10.77
C ASP A 15 -2.96 -31.07 12.18
N LEU A 16 -3.19 -30.23 13.20
CA LEU A 16 -3.24 -30.70 14.59
C LEU A 16 -4.52 -31.48 14.87
N SER A 17 -4.39 -32.61 15.58
CA SER A 17 -5.54 -33.38 16.04
C SER A 17 -6.38 -32.58 17.04
N SER A 18 -7.69 -32.84 17.06
CA SER A 18 -8.61 -32.19 17.99
C SER A 18 -8.21 -32.37 19.46
N GLU A 19 -7.63 -33.53 19.80
CA GLU A 19 -7.14 -33.83 21.15
C GLU A 19 -5.94 -32.95 21.53
N LYS A 20 -5.01 -32.73 20.58
CA LYS A 20 -3.85 -31.89 20.82
C LYS A 20 -4.23 -30.43 21.00
N ILE A 21 -5.24 -29.95 20.26
CA ILE A 21 -5.76 -28.57 20.38
C ILE A 21 -6.49 -28.39 21.71
N ALA A 22 -7.28 -29.37 22.16
CA ALA A 22 -7.99 -29.32 23.44
C ALA A 22 -7.05 -29.29 24.66
N ALA A 23 -5.86 -29.89 24.53
CA ALA A 23 -4.83 -29.86 25.56
C ALA A 23 -4.12 -28.50 25.70
N LEU A 24 -4.26 -27.59 24.72
CA LEU A 24 -3.66 -26.26 24.79
C LEU A 24 -4.43 -25.33 25.72
N THR A 25 -3.72 -24.41 26.35
CA THR A 25 -4.33 -23.21 26.95
C THR A 25 -4.67 -22.17 25.88
N ASP A 26 -5.54 -21.21 26.20
CA ASP A 26 -5.83 -20.06 25.32
C ASP A 26 -4.56 -19.34 24.87
N ALA A 27 -3.64 -19.09 25.82
CA ALA A 27 -2.41 -18.36 25.56
C ALA A 27 -1.50 -19.11 24.57
N GLU A 28 -1.36 -20.43 24.73
CA GLU A 28 -0.56 -21.27 23.83
C GLU A 28 -1.20 -21.38 22.45
N ALA A 29 -2.52 -21.55 22.38
CA ALA A 29 -3.25 -21.62 21.12
C ALA A 29 -3.12 -20.31 20.34
N TRP A 30 -3.27 -19.15 21.01
CA TRP A 30 -3.02 -17.84 20.39
C TRP A 30 -1.56 -17.65 19.96
N LYS A 31 -0.59 -18.01 20.81
CA LYS A 31 0.83 -17.93 20.49
C LYS A 31 1.16 -18.71 19.20
N MET A 32 0.57 -19.90 19.07
CA MET A 32 0.72 -20.75 17.90
C MET A 32 0.10 -20.11 16.65
N ILE A 33 -1.13 -19.61 16.73
CA ILE A 33 -1.79 -18.88 15.63
C ILE A 33 -0.95 -17.67 15.19
N TYR A 34 -0.41 -16.91 16.13
CA TYR A 34 0.46 -15.77 15.82
C TYR A 34 1.77 -16.19 15.13
N SER A 35 2.37 -17.32 15.54
CA SER A 35 3.57 -17.85 14.87
C SER A 35 3.29 -18.40 13.47
N MET A 36 2.08 -18.92 13.21
CA MET A 36 1.66 -19.41 11.91
C MET A 36 1.27 -18.29 10.94
N ARG A 37 0.97 -17.09 11.45
CA ARG A 37 0.56 -15.97 10.61
C ARG A 37 1.76 -15.51 9.77
N THR A 38 1.67 -15.72 8.46
CA THR A 38 2.67 -15.19 7.53
C THR A 38 2.70 -13.66 7.64
N LYS A 39 3.88 -13.11 7.95
CA LYS A 39 4.08 -11.66 7.80
C LYS A 39 4.03 -11.36 6.31
N LYS A 40 2.95 -10.72 5.84
CA LYS A 40 2.85 -10.27 4.45
C LYS A 40 4.09 -9.44 4.14
N ALA A 41 4.80 -9.78 3.06
CA ALA A 41 5.98 -9.04 2.64
C ALA A 41 5.62 -7.54 2.52
N LYS A 42 6.47 -6.69 3.08
CA LYS A 42 6.30 -5.24 2.97
C LYS A 42 6.67 -4.84 1.55
N ASP A 43 5.73 -4.22 0.85
CA ASP A 43 6.01 -3.57 -0.44
C ASP A 43 6.79 -2.29 -0.16
N ASN A 44 8.04 -2.23 -0.66
CA ASN A 44 8.97 -1.12 -0.44
C ASN A 44 9.05 -0.18 -1.66
N ARG A 45 8.20 -0.37 -2.68
CA ARG A 45 8.14 0.53 -3.84
C ARG A 45 7.62 1.91 -3.43
N LEU A 46 8.12 2.94 -4.12
CA LEU A 46 7.61 4.31 -4.02
C LEU A 46 6.15 4.35 -4.45
N GLN A 47 5.32 5.06 -3.71
CA GLN A 47 3.89 5.19 -3.96
C GLN A 47 3.57 6.47 -4.71
N VAL A 48 2.75 6.32 -5.75
CA VAL A 48 2.27 7.43 -6.58
C VAL A 48 0.74 7.42 -6.66
N CYS A 49 0.15 8.60 -6.64
CA CYS A 49 -1.28 8.80 -6.82
C CYS A 49 -1.51 9.81 -7.95
N PHE A 50 -2.36 9.47 -8.91
CA PHE A 50 -2.73 10.35 -10.02
C PHE A 50 -4.07 11.03 -9.76
N THR A 51 -4.13 12.34 -9.97
CA THR A 51 -5.35 13.14 -9.81
C THR A 51 -5.48 14.18 -10.92
N GLY A 52 -6.72 14.52 -11.31
CA GLY A 52 -6.96 15.56 -12.31
C GLY A 52 -6.73 15.18 -13.77
N PHE A 53 -6.64 13.88 -14.07
CA PHE A 53 -6.49 13.35 -15.42
C PHE A 53 -7.78 12.69 -15.91
N GLY A 54 -8.03 12.77 -17.23
CA GLY A 54 -9.03 11.95 -17.91
C GLY A 54 -8.66 10.46 -17.89
N VAL A 55 -9.62 9.58 -18.19
CA VAL A 55 -9.45 8.11 -18.07
C VAL A 55 -8.27 7.59 -18.90
N SER A 56 -8.15 7.97 -20.18
CA SER A 56 -7.06 7.51 -21.05
C SER A 56 -5.69 7.89 -20.49
N LYS A 57 -5.50 9.19 -20.20
CA LYS A 57 -4.25 9.72 -19.68
C LYS A 57 -3.88 9.12 -18.32
N LYS A 58 -4.86 8.92 -17.45
CA LYS A 58 -4.63 8.27 -16.15
C LYS A 58 -4.14 6.83 -16.31
N ASN A 59 -4.66 6.10 -17.30
CA ASN A 59 -4.21 4.73 -17.58
C ASN A 59 -2.78 4.74 -18.11
N GLU A 60 -2.45 5.60 -19.07
CA GLU A 60 -1.07 5.76 -19.59
C GLU A 60 -0.05 6.01 -18.46
N LEU A 61 -0.37 6.94 -17.55
CA LEU A 61 0.50 7.25 -16.41
C LEU A 61 0.59 6.10 -15.39
N THR A 62 -0.50 5.35 -15.23
CA THR A 62 -0.54 4.17 -14.36
C THR A 62 0.35 3.06 -14.91
N ASP A 63 0.30 2.82 -16.21
CA ASP A 63 1.13 1.81 -16.88
C ASP A 63 2.61 2.21 -16.80
N LEU A 64 2.94 3.46 -17.12
CA LEU A 64 4.28 4.01 -16.97
C LEU A 64 4.84 3.83 -15.54
N ALA A 65 4.02 4.10 -14.52
CA ALA A 65 4.41 3.92 -13.13
C ALA A 65 4.66 2.45 -12.78
N ASN A 66 3.81 1.54 -13.25
CA ASN A 66 3.96 0.11 -12.98
C ASN A 66 5.23 -0.46 -13.64
N ASP A 67 5.52 -0.06 -14.87
CA ASP A 67 6.71 -0.48 -15.62
C ASP A 67 8.00 0.00 -14.91
N ASN A 68 7.94 1.14 -14.23
CA ASN A 68 9.05 1.73 -13.50
C ASN A 68 9.04 1.41 -12.00
N ARG A 69 8.38 0.32 -11.60
CA ARG A 69 8.38 -0.20 -10.23
C ARG A 69 7.84 0.77 -9.17
N PHE A 70 6.96 1.69 -9.55
CA PHE A 70 6.14 2.41 -8.58
C PHE A 70 4.96 1.54 -8.15
N LYS A 71 4.36 1.91 -7.02
CA LYS A 71 3.10 1.38 -6.55
C LYS A 71 2.03 2.43 -6.71
N VAL A 72 1.13 2.21 -7.66
CA VAL A 72 0.00 3.12 -7.88
C VAL A 72 -1.06 2.93 -6.81
N VAL A 73 -1.49 4.02 -6.18
CA VAL A 73 -2.56 4.03 -5.17
C VAL A 73 -3.68 4.99 -5.56
N ALA A 74 -4.91 4.64 -5.21
CA ALA A 74 -6.10 5.40 -5.61
C ALA A 74 -6.37 6.65 -4.74
N SER A 75 -5.68 6.80 -3.61
CA SER A 75 -5.91 7.86 -2.63
C SER A 75 -4.61 8.37 -2.02
N VAL A 76 -4.67 9.61 -1.51
CA VAL A 76 -3.59 10.20 -0.71
C VAL A 76 -3.56 9.49 0.65
N THR A 77 -2.54 8.68 0.86
CA THR A 77 -2.31 7.90 2.10
C THR A 77 -1.08 8.44 2.84
N GLN A 78 -0.93 8.09 4.12
CA GLN A 78 0.24 8.47 4.92
C GLN A 78 1.58 7.93 4.39
N LYS A 79 1.55 6.96 3.46
CA LYS A 79 2.75 6.37 2.86
C LYS A 79 2.93 6.79 1.39
N LEU A 80 2.17 7.79 0.95
CA LEU A 80 2.28 8.29 -0.41
C LEU A 80 3.57 9.11 -0.53
N ASP A 81 4.36 8.86 -1.57
CA ASP A 81 5.58 9.63 -1.81
C ASP A 81 5.30 10.79 -2.78
N TYR A 82 4.52 10.53 -3.83
CA TYR A 82 4.22 11.50 -4.88
C TYR A 82 2.72 11.62 -5.19
N LEU A 83 2.21 12.85 -5.25
CA LEU A 83 0.93 13.19 -5.87
C LEU A 83 1.20 13.81 -7.24
N VAL A 84 0.78 13.14 -8.31
CA VAL A 84 0.90 13.65 -9.67
C VAL A 84 -0.44 14.26 -10.08
N GLY A 85 -0.43 15.56 -10.37
CA GLY A 85 -1.63 16.35 -10.63
C GLY A 85 -1.70 16.92 -12.04
N GLY A 86 -2.78 16.59 -12.76
CA GLY A 86 -3.15 17.19 -14.04
C GLY A 86 -4.02 18.45 -13.89
N GLU A 87 -4.55 18.95 -15.01
CA GLU A 87 -5.33 20.20 -15.07
C GLU A 87 -6.56 20.21 -14.14
N ASN A 88 -7.21 19.06 -13.96
CA ASN A 88 -8.43 18.94 -13.16
C ASN A 88 -8.15 18.50 -11.71
N ALA A 89 -6.93 18.70 -11.21
CA ALA A 89 -6.55 18.24 -9.87
C ALA A 89 -7.33 19.00 -8.79
N GLY A 90 -8.26 18.32 -8.12
CA GLY A 90 -9.11 18.95 -7.11
C GLY A 90 -8.33 19.40 -5.86
N PRO A 91 -8.66 20.58 -5.28
CA PRO A 91 -7.89 21.22 -4.21
C PRO A 91 -7.77 20.35 -2.96
N LYS A 92 -8.84 19.63 -2.58
CA LYS A 92 -8.84 18.76 -1.38
C LYS A 92 -7.74 17.68 -1.38
N LYS A 93 -7.36 17.17 -2.56
CA LYS A 93 -6.29 16.15 -2.66
C LYS A 93 -4.91 16.80 -2.56
N ILE A 94 -4.76 18.00 -3.11
CA ILE A 94 -3.53 18.78 -3.05
C ILE A 94 -3.27 19.19 -1.60
N GLU A 95 -4.24 19.83 -0.94
CA GLU A 95 -4.15 20.24 0.47
C GLU A 95 -3.80 19.06 1.39
N LYS A 96 -4.42 17.88 1.15
CA LYS A 96 -4.13 16.68 1.93
C LYS A 96 -2.71 16.16 1.70
N ALA A 97 -2.21 16.23 0.46
CA ALA A 97 -0.85 15.82 0.13
C ALA A 97 0.17 16.77 0.76
N GLU A 98 -0.04 18.09 0.63
CA GLU A 98 0.78 19.13 1.26
C GLU A 98 0.84 18.98 2.78
N ALA A 99 -0.32 18.80 3.44
CA ALA A 99 -0.40 18.59 4.88
C ALA A 99 0.33 17.33 5.36
N GLN A 100 0.55 16.35 4.47
CA GLN A 100 1.27 15.11 4.76
C GLN A 100 2.75 15.16 4.31
N GLY A 101 3.20 16.28 3.75
CA GLY A 101 4.56 16.42 3.20
C GLY A 101 4.81 15.58 1.95
N VAL A 102 3.76 15.18 1.25
CA VAL A 102 3.84 14.44 -0.01
C VAL A 102 4.32 15.38 -1.11
N GLN A 103 5.26 14.93 -1.94
CA GLN A 103 5.75 15.75 -3.06
C GLN A 103 4.70 15.83 -4.17
N PHE A 104 4.37 17.05 -4.59
CA PHE A 104 3.50 17.29 -5.73
C PHE A 104 4.33 17.40 -7.02
N LEU A 105 3.87 16.73 -8.08
CA LEU A 105 4.49 16.78 -9.41
C LEU A 105 3.42 17.04 -10.47
N ARG A 106 3.78 17.80 -11.50
CA ARG A 106 3.03 17.87 -12.77
C ARG A 106 3.29 16.62 -13.61
N GLU A 107 2.50 16.44 -14.67
CA GLU A 107 2.66 15.32 -15.62
C GLU A 107 4.08 15.27 -16.18
N GLU A 108 4.57 16.38 -16.73
CA GLU A 108 5.89 16.47 -17.36
C GLU A 108 7.02 16.18 -16.36
N GLN A 109 6.86 16.64 -15.12
CA GLN A 109 7.80 16.39 -14.04
C GLN A 109 7.85 14.91 -13.65
N PHE A 110 6.70 14.24 -13.60
CA PHE A 110 6.66 12.81 -13.33
C PHE A 110 7.29 12.00 -14.47
N ILE A 111 7.00 12.35 -15.73
CA ILE A 111 7.60 11.69 -16.89
C ILE A 111 9.13 11.85 -16.87
N HIS A 112 9.61 13.08 -16.67
CA HIS A 112 11.04 13.36 -16.56
C HIS A 112 11.68 12.54 -15.43
N PHE A 113 11.07 12.52 -14.26
CA PHE A 113 11.56 11.74 -13.12
C PHE A 113 11.66 10.26 -13.42
N VAL A 114 10.66 9.70 -14.11
CA VAL A 114 10.66 8.28 -14.48
C VAL A 114 11.76 7.98 -15.50
N GLU A 115 12.02 8.88 -16.45
CA GLU A 115 13.03 8.70 -17.50
C GLU A 115 14.47 8.90 -17.00
N THR A 116 14.71 9.88 -16.11
CA THR A 116 16.06 10.26 -15.67
C THR A 116 16.42 9.74 -14.29
N GLY A 117 15.43 9.42 -13.46
CA GLY A 117 15.61 9.14 -12.03
C GLY A 117 15.86 10.39 -11.18
N GLU A 118 15.83 11.59 -11.77
CA GLU A 118 16.06 12.85 -11.06
C GLU A 118 14.73 13.52 -10.70
N VAL A 119 14.59 13.94 -9.44
CA VAL A 119 13.41 14.70 -9.03
C VAL A 119 13.54 16.12 -9.60
N PRO A 120 12.63 16.56 -10.49
CA PRO A 120 12.73 17.86 -11.12
C PRO A 120 12.59 18.97 -10.06
N ALA A 121 13.38 20.03 -10.23
CA ALA A 121 13.36 21.18 -9.34
C ALA A 121 11.93 21.76 -9.27
N GLN A 122 11.47 22.00 -8.04
CA GLN A 122 10.20 22.68 -7.79
C GLN A 122 10.40 24.15 -8.12
N ASN A 123 10.01 24.58 -9.33
CA ASN A 123 9.94 26.01 -9.62
C ASN A 123 8.84 26.60 -8.73
N SER A 124 9.28 27.41 -7.77
CA SER A 124 8.45 28.12 -6.78
C SER A 124 7.58 29.20 -7.43
#